data_AF-A0A5E4M310-F1
#
_entry.id   AF-A0A5E4M310-F1
#
_cell.length_a   1.000
_cell.length_b   1.000
_cell.length_c   1.000
_cell.angle_alpha   90.00
_cell.angle_beta   90.00
_cell.angle_gamma   90.00
#
_symmetry.space_group_name_H-M   'P 1'
#
loop_
_entity.id
_entity.type
_entity.pdbx_description
1 polymer ?
#
loop_
_entity_poly.entity_id
_entity_poly.type
_entity_poly.pdbx_seq_one_letter_code
_entity_poly.pdbx_strand_id
1 'polypeptide(L)'
;MIHLKNSGYMPHDSSILLKKADELTSGLDAVIRDTRVSKKFLEFDVSIPKEQLDLLLLKLESIGNLDEARCLVEEKIEKEEAVENGKFYFNNERFWECHEVLEGAWKKTYEGEKDLIQGIILVAAAFVHYQKNENDICLSIMNRAMEKLQNSAGVYYDINVDEFKRKTSEIIKTGKIATFTI
;
A
#
# COMPACT_ATOMS: atom_id res chain seq x y z
N MET A 1 3.87 0.12 -11.15
CA MET A 1 2.50 -0.02 -10.60
C MET A 1 1.49 0.47 -11.60
N ILE A 2 0.41 -0.28 -11.77
CA ILE A 2 -0.77 0.14 -12.54
C ILE A 2 -1.95 0.15 -11.57
N HIS A 3 -2.67 1.26 -11.53
CA HIS A 3 -3.89 1.43 -10.76
C HIS A 3 -5.08 1.53 -11.71
N LEU A 4 -5.99 0.56 -11.62
CA LEU A 4 -7.29 0.63 -12.26
C LEU A 4 -8.34 1.07 -11.23
N LYS A 5 -9.40 1.72 -11.67
CA LYS A 5 -10.54 2.07 -10.79
C LYS A 5 -11.25 0.81 -10.35
N ASN A 6 -11.47 0.67 -9.05
CA ASN A 6 -12.24 -0.44 -8.51
C ASN A 6 -13.75 -0.21 -8.76
N SER A 7 -14.41 -1.20 -9.37
CA SER A 7 -15.83 -1.20 -9.70
C SER A 7 -16.69 -2.09 -8.77
N GLY A 8 -16.10 -2.61 -7.69
CA GLY A 8 -16.82 -3.42 -6.69
C GLY A 8 -16.08 -4.67 -6.20
N TYR A 9 -14.83 -4.87 -6.61
CA TYR A 9 -13.99 -5.96 -6.11
C TYR A 9 -13.59 -5.73 -4.66
N MET A 10 -13.35 -6.83 -3.96
CA MET A 10 -12.92 -6.86 -2.58
C MET A 10 -11.57 -7.57 -2.46
N PRO A 11 -10.86 -7.46 -1.33
CA PRO A 11 -9.57 -8.13 -1.15
C PRO A 11 -9.56 -9.61 -1.50
N HIS A 12 -10.63 -10.35 -1.22
CA HIS A 12 -10.73 -11.78 -1.57
C HIS A 12 -10.68 -12.07 -3.08
N ASP A 13 -10.92 -11.07 -3.93
CA ASP A 13 -10.86 -11.18 -5.38
C ASP A 13 -9.43 -11.00 -5.93
N SER A 14 -8.44 -10.63 -5.09
CA SER A 14 -7.05 -10.37 -5.48
C SER A 14 -6.45 -11.49 -6.34
N SER A 15 -6.63 -12.74 -5.91
CA SER A 15 -6.06 -13.92 -6.58
C SER A 15 -6.70 -14.19 -7.94
N ILE A 16 -8.01 -13.96 -8.07
CA ILE A 16 -8.75 -14.14 -9.32
C ILE A 16 -8.39 -13.02 -10.30
N LEU A 17 -8.27 -11.78 -9.81
CA LEU A 17 -7.82 -10.64 -10.61
C LEU A 17 -6.40 -10.82 -11.12
N LEU A 18 -5.48 -11.31 -10.26
CA LEU A 18 -4.11 -11.62 -10.65
C LEU A 18 -4.08 -12.65 -11.78
N LYS A 19 -4.82 -13.75 -11.63
CA LYS A 19 -4.92 -14.79 -12.66
C LYS A 19 -5.52 -14.24 -13.96
N LYS A 20 -6.60 -13.46 -13.88
CA LYS A 20 -7.24 -12.85 -15.05
C LYS A 20 -6.28 -11.89 -15.77
N ALA A 21 -5.54 -11.08 -15.03
CA ALA A 21 -4.56 -10.17 -15.59
C ALA A 21 -3.43 -10.93 -16.31
N ASP A 22 -2.89 -11.97 -15.67
CA ASP A 22 -1.87 -12.85 -16.25
C ASP A 22 -2.36 -13.46 -17.59
N GLU A 23 -3.56 -14.04 -17.61
CA GLU A 23 -4.19 -14.60 -18.82
C GLU A 23 -4.36 -13.56 -19.94
N LEU A 24 -4.82 -12.35 -19.62
CA LEU A 24 -4.99 -11.26 -20.59
C LEU A 24 -3.66 -10.79 -21.18
N THR A 25 -2.60 -10.84 -20.38
CA THR A 25 -1.25 -10.42 -20.77
C THR A 25 -0.41 -11.54 -21.38
N SER A 26 -0.99 -12.74 -21.55
CA SER A 26 -0.34 -13.85 -22.21
C SER A 26 0.19 -13.44 -23.60
N GLY A 27 1.49 -13.69 -23.82
CA GLY A 27 2.21 -13.31 -25.04
C GLY A 27 2.92 -11.95 -25.00
N LEU A 28 2.77 -11.18 -23.93
CA LEU A 28 3.64 -10.02 -23.65
C LEU A 28 4.88 -10.46 -22.88
N ASP A 29 5.97 -9.69 -23.01
CA ASP A 29 7.13 -9.81 -22.12
C ASP A 29 6.85 -9.06 -20.81
N ALA A 30 5.77 -9.44 -20.13
CA ALA A 30 5.28 -8.79 -18.92
C ALA A 30 5.13 -9.81 -17.79
N VAL A 31 5.50 -9.41 -16.57
CA VAL A 31 5.30 -10.20 -15.35
C VAL A 31 4.45 -9.39 -14.40
N ILE A 32 3.26 -9.90 -14.09
CA ILE A 32 2.40 -9.37 -13.04
C ILE A 32 2.68 -10.16 -11.76
N ARG A 33 3.35 -9.54 -10.79
CA ARG A 33 3.80 -10.22 -9.57
C ARG A 33 2.73 -10.30 -8.49
N ASP A 34 1.93 -9.25 -8.37
CA ASP A 34 0.99 -9.11 -7.28
C ASP A 34 -0.24 -8.29 -7.71
N THR A 35 -1.34 -8.49 -6.99
CA THR A 35 -2.56 -7.71 -7.16
C THR A 35 -3.11 -7.34 -5.80
N ARG A 36 -3.36 -6.05 -5.59
CA ARG A 36 -3.92 -5.51 -4.35
C ARG A 36 -5.23 -4.83 -4.63
N VAL A 37 -6.25 -5.12 -3.83
CA VAL A 37 -7.59 -4.56 -4.00
C VAL A 37 -7.89 -3.61 -2.85
N SER A 38 -8.00 -2.34 -3.17
CA SER A 38 -8.45 -1.29 -2.26
C SER A 38 -9.89 -0.89 -2.57
N LYS A 39 -10.53 -0.08 -1.72
CA LYS A 39 -11.88 0.43 -2.00
C LYS A 39 -11.95 1.27 -3.27
N LYS A 40 -10.84 1.94 -3.64
CA LYS A 40 -10.78 2.86 -4.77
C LYS A 40 -10.10 2.25 -6.00
N PHE A 41 -9.13 1.37 -5.79
CA PHE A 41 -8.20 0.95 -6.83
C PHE A 41 -7.97 -0.56 -6.84
N LEU A 42 -7.72 -1.08 -8.04
CA LEU A 42 -7.07 -2.36 -8.27
C LEU A 42 -5.63 -2.05 -8.65
N GLU A 43 -4.70 -2.44 -7.80
CA GLU A 43 -3.28 -2.22 -8.01
C GLU A 43 -2.63 -3.49 -8.56
N PHE A 44 -1.86 -3.36 -9.63
CA PHE A 44 -1.05 -4.42 -10.22
C PHE A 44 0.44 -4.03 -10.15
N ASP A 45 1.24 -4.89 -9.51
CA ASP A 45 2.70 -4.81 -9.60
C ASP A 45 3.16 -5.52 -10.87
N VAL A 46 3.64 -4.73 -11.83
CA VAL A 46 3.99 -5.19 -13.17
C VAL A 46 5.40 -4.79 -13.53
N SER A 47 6.17 -5.75 -14.04
CA SER A 47 7.39 -5.50 -14.80
C SER A 47 7.15 -5.75 -16.27
N ILE A 48 7.46 -4.75 -17.09
CA ILE A 48 7.25 -4.78 -18.54
C ILE A 48 8.21 -3.79 -19.22
N PRO A 49 8.71 -4.08 -20.44
CA PRO A 49 9.36 -3.09 -21.29
C PRO A 49 8.46 -1.90 -21.58
N LYS A 50 9.02 -0.70 -21.62
CA LYS A 50 8.25 0.54 -21.79
C LYS A 50 7.47 0.57 -23.11
N GLU A 51 8.00 -0.07 -24.14
CA GLU A 51 7.43 -0.16 -25.48
C GLU A 51 6.14 -1.00 -25.53
N GLN A 52 5.94 -1.89 -24.55
CA GLN A 52 4.74 -2.74 -24.47
C GLN A 52 3.71 -2.23 -23.45
N LEU A 53 3.97 -1.09 -22.79
CA LEU A 53 3.09 -0.54 -21.76
C LEU A 53 1.69 -0.22 -22.29
N ASP A 54 1.59 0.45 -23.45
CA ASP A 54 0.29 0.82 -24.02
C ASP A 54 -0.56 -0.42 -24.36
N LEU A 55 0.08 -1.48 -24.85
CA LEU A 55 -0.59 -2.74 -25.16
C LEU A 55 -1.04 -3.49 -23.90
N LEU A 56 -0.24 -3.43 -22.83
CA LEU A 56 -0.63 -3.94 -21.52
C LEU A 56 -1.86 -3.20 -20.98
N LEU A 57 -1.84 -1.86 -21.03
CA LEU A 57 -2.95 -1.03 -20.55
C LEU A 57 -4.25 -1.35 -21.30
N LEU A 58 -4.19 -1.45 -22.64
CA LEU A 58 -5.34 -1.85 -23.46
C LEU A 58 -5.93 -3.20 -23.04
N LYS A 59 -5.08 -4.19 -22.73
CA LYS A 59 -5.53 -5.51 -22.28
C LYS A 59 -6.20 -5.45 -20.90
N LEU A 60 -5.67 -4.65 -19.99
CA LEU A 60 -6.17 -4.48 -18.63
C LEU A 60 -7.47 -3.65 -18.54
N GLU A 61 -7.84 -2.87 -19.56
CA GLU A 61 -9.13 -2.14 -19.60
C GLU A 61 -10.35 -3.06 -19.40
N SER A 62 -10.24 -4.34 -19.77
CA SER A 62 -11.28 -5.36 -19.53
C SER A 62 -11.46 -5.76 -18.06
N ILE A 63 -10.55 -5.35 -17.18
CA ILE A 63 -10.66 -5.49 -15.73
C ILE A 63 -11.22 -4.21 -15.12
N GLY A 64 -10.70 -3.05 -15.53
CA GLY A 64 -11.16 -1.75 -15.05
C GLY A 64 -10.50 -0.60 -15.80
N ASN A 65 -11.11 0.59 -15.68
CA ASN A 65 -10.57 1.79 -16.31
C ASN A 65 -9.25 2.20 -15.64
N LEU A 66 -8.28 2.61 -16.45
CA LEU A 66 -7.03 3.16 -15.94
C LEU A 66 -7.30 4.41 -15.07
N ASP A 67 -6.67 4.44 -13.90
CA ASP A 67 -6.57 5.63 -13.06
C ASP A 67 -5.18 6.23 -13.19
N GLU A 68 -4.14 5.44 -12.94
CA GLU A 68 -2.74 5.85 -13.02
C GLU A 68 -1.85 4.68 -13.43
N ALA A 69 -0.78 4.95 -14.18
CA ALA A 69 0.33 4.03 -14.37
C ALA A 69 1.64 4.72 -13.99
N ARG A 70 2.36 4.18 -13.01
CA ARG A 70 3.59 4.77 -12.47
C ARG A 70 4.74 3.78 -12.47
N CYS A 71 5.90 4.25 -12.93
CA CYS A 71 7.16 3.55 -12.73
C CYS A 71 7.64 3.78 -11.29
N LEU A 72 7.89 2.72 -10.53
CA LEU A 72 8.50 2.85 -9.20
C LEU A 72 10.00 3.06 -9.38
N VAL A 73 10.46 4.25 -9.02
CA VAL A 73 11.88 4.58 -8.90
C VAL A 73 12.10 5.18 -7.53
N GLU A 74 13.25 4.88 -6.91
CA GLU A 74 13.61 5.50 -5.63
C GLU A 74 13.89 7.00 -5.86
N GLU A 75 12.92 7.83 -5.52
CA GLU A 75 13.03 9.27 -5.66
C GLU A 75 13.82 9.85 -4.47
N LYS A 76 14.81 10.70 -4.76
CA LYS A 76 15.54 11.44 -3.72
C LYS A 76 14.69 12.62 -3.25
N ILE A 77 13.74 12.35 -2.37
CA ILE A 77 12.86 13.34 -1.74
C ILE A 77 13.28 13.62 -0.29
N GLU A 78 13.01 14.83 0.18
CA GLU A 78 13.27 15.22 1.58
C GLU A 78 12.30 14.52 2.54
N LYS A 79 12.68 14.41 3.82
CA LYS A 79 11.91 13.64 4.84
C LYS A 79 10.48 14.18 4.97
N GLU A 80 10.35 15.50 5.06
CA GLU A 80 9.09 16.22 5.22
C GLU A 80 8.13 15.91 4.06
N GLU A 81 8.64 15.97 2.83
CA GLU A 81 7.90 15.67 1.60
C GLU A 81 7.53 14.18 1.53
N ALA A 82 8.44 13.29 1.93
CA ALA A 82 8.18 11.86 2.00
C ALA A 82 7.05 11.52 2.99
N VAL A 83 7.00 12.21 4.14
CA VAL A 83 5.92 12.03 5.12
C VAL A 83 4.58 12.53 4.56
N GLU A 84 4.55 13.69 3.90
CA GLU A 84 3.33 14.21 3.28
C GLU A 84 2.82 13.31 2.14
N ASN A 85 3.73 12.84 1.28
CA ASN A 85 3.39 11.85 0.25
C ASN A 85 2.90 10.54 0.88
N GLY A 86 3.54 10.09 1.96
CA GLY A 86 3.11 8.92 2.73
C GLY A 86 1.67 9.03 3.22
N LYS A 87 1.29 10.18 3.79
CA LYS A 87 -0.10 10.47 4.20
C LYS A 87 -1.06 10.42 3.02
N PHE A 88 -0.70 11.06 1.91
CA PHE A 88 -1.51 11.05 0.70
C PHE A 88 -1.78 9.62 0.20
N TYR A 89 -0.75 8.78 0.13
CA TYR A 89 -0.91 7.39 -0.29
C TYR A 89 -1.72 6.57 0.71
N PHE A 90 -1.44 6.71 2.02
CA PHE A 90 -2.19 6.01 3.07
C PHE A 90 -3.69 6.32 3.00
N ASN A 91 -4.05 7.59 2.87
CA ASN A 91 -5.44 8.05 2.80
C ASN A 91 -6.16 7.67 1.50
N ASN A 92 -5.40 7.27 0.48
CA ASN A 92 -5.91 6.72 -0.77
C ASN A 92 -5.83 5.19 -0.85
N GLU A 93 -5.49 4.53 0.27
CA GLU A 93 -5.30 3.07 0.34
C GLU A 93 -4.25 2.56 -0.66
N ARG A 94 -3.27 3.40 -1.00
CA ARG A 94 -2.07 3.07 -1.79
C ARG A 94 -0.95 2.67 -0.85
N PHE A 95 -1.19 1.59 -0.11
CA PHE A 95 -0.35 1.26 1.05
C PHE A 95 1.05 0.78 0.65
N TRP A 96 1.20 0.23 -0.55
CA TRP A 96 2.53 -0.13 -1.06
C TRP A 96 3.36 1.14 -1.33
N GLU A 97 2.83 2.15 -2.01
CA GLU A 97 3.58 3.40 -2.21
C GLU A 97 3.79 4.16 -0.90
N CYS A 98 2.85 4.10 0.03
CA CYS A 98 3.03 4.61 1.38
C CYS A 98 4.24 3.93 2.07
N HIS A 99 4.33 2.59 1.99
CA HIS A 99 5.47 1.84 2.51
C HIS A 99 6.79 2.31 1.87
N GLU A 100 6.86 2.31 0.54
CA GLU A 100 8.09 2.64 -0.20
C GLU A 100 8.58 4.07 0.10
N VAL A 101 7.67 5.05 0.07
CA VAL A 101 8.03 6.46 0.28
C VAL A 101 8.50 6.73 1.71
N LEU A 102 7.84 6.11 2.69
CA LEU A 102 8.21 6.26 4.09
C LEU A 102 9.48 5.47 4.44
N GLU A 103 9.79 4.37 3.75
CA GLU A 103 11.07 3.67 3.92
C GLU A 103 12.26 4.57 3.54
N GLY A 104 12.12 5.35 2.47
CA GLY A 104 13.08 6.40 2.09
C GLY A 104 13.25 7.47 3.17
N ALA A 105 12.15 7.92 3.79
CA ALA A 105 12.18 8.87 4.91
C ALA A 105 12.87 8.27 6.13
N TRP A 106 12.51 7.04 6.50
CA TRP A 106 13.03 6.31 7.65
C TRP A 106 14.55 6.15 7.62
N LYS A 107 15.11 5.87 6.44
CA LYS A 107 16.58 5.79 6.23
C LYS A 107 17.31 7.08 6.58
N LYS A 108 16.63 8.23 6.50
CA LYS A 108 17.18 9.58 6.77
C LYS A 108 16.86 10.11 8.17
N THR A 109 16.15 9.33 9.00
CA THR A 109 15.57 9.78 10.26
C THR A 109 16.52 9.57 11.45
N TYR A 110 16.53 10.51 12.41
CA TYR A 110 17.27 10.40 13.67
C TYR A 110 16.57 9.49 14.69
N GLU A 111 17.30 9.01 15.70
CA GLU A 111 16.86 7.92 16.59
C GLU A 111 15.46 8.11 17.23
N GLY A 112 15.11 9.33 17.63
CA GLY A 112 13.83 9.62 18.31
C GLY A 112 12.56 9.48 17.45
N GLU A 113 12.67 9.61 16.13
CA GLU A 113 11.52 9.52 15.19
C GLU A 113 11.45 8.15 14.50
N LYS A 114 12.53 7.37 14.60
CA LYS A 114 12.74 6.15 13.81
C LYS A 114 11.70 5.07 14.10
N ASP A 115 11.36 4.87 15.37
CA ASP A 115 10.34 3.88 15.77
C ASP A 115 8.92 4.31 15.37
N LEU A 116 8.60 5.61 15.41
CA LEU A 116 7.31 6.13 14.97
C LEU A 116 7.11 5.87 13.47
N ILE A 117 8.07 6.31 12.64
CA ILE A 117 7.97 6.11 11.19
C ILE A 117 7.96 4.62 10.85
N GLN A 118 8.79 3.81 11.53
CA GLN A 118 8.77 2.36 11.33
C GLN A 118 7.42 1.74 11.71
N GLY A 119 6.78 2.22 12.77
CA GLY A 119 5.42 1.81 13.15
C GLY A 119 4.39 2.12 12.06
N ILE A 120 4.44 3.31 11.46
CA ILE A 120 3.55 3.69 10.35
C ILE A 120 3.81 2.81 9.11
N ILE A 121 5.08 2.59 8.76
CA ILE A 121 5.48 1.69 7.67
C ILE A 121 4.92 0.27 7.89
N LEU A 122 5.01 -0.26 9.12
CA LEU A 122 4.49 -1.59 9.44
C LEU A 122 2.97 -1.67 9.32
N VAL A 123 2.22 -0.62 9.72
CA VAL A 123 0.76 -0.60 9.51
C VAL A 123 0.42 -0.54 8.02
N ALA A 124 1.15 0.26 7.21
CA ALA A 124 0.97 0.28 5.76
C ALA A 124 1.24 -1.11 5.16
N ALA A 125 2.35 -1.76 5.54
CA ALA A 125 2.66 -3.12 5.13
C ALA A 125 1.59 -4.13 5.57
N ALA A 126 1.04 -4.00 6.78
CA ALA A 126 -0.07 -4.84 7.20
C ALA A 126 -1.31 -4.66 6.30
N PHE A 127 -1.63 -3.42 5.90
CA PHE A 127 -2.74 -3.19 4.99
C PHE A 127 -2.46 -3.64 3.56
N VAL A 128 -1.21 -3.66 3.10
CA VAL A 128 -0.82 -4.33 1.85
C VAL A 128 -1.22 -5.81 1.88
N HIS A 129 -0.95 -6.52 2.98
CA HIS A 129 -1.38 -7.91 3.14
C HIS A 129 -2.90 -8.05 3.22
N TYR A 130 -3.60 -7.13 3.88
CA TYR A 130 -5.06 -7.11 3.87
C TYR A 130 -5.61 -7.02 2.45
N GLN A 131 -5.09 -6.12 1.61
CA GLN A 131 -5.53 -5.95 0.22
C GLN A 131 -5.29 -7.16 -0.68
N LYS A 132 -4.42 -8.09 -0.24
CA LYS A 132 -4.15 -9.37 -0.89
C LYS A 132 -5.00 -10.52 -0.35
N ASN A 133 -5.91 -10.27 0.59
CA ASN A 133 -6.67 -11.27 1.34
C ASN A 133 -5.81 -12.10 2.33
N GLU A 134 -4.71 -11.55 2.84
CA GLU A 134 -3.80 -12.21 3.77
C GLU A 134 -4.02 -11.69 5.21
N ASN A 135 -5.24 -11.87 5.72
CA ASN A 135 -5.70 -11.27 6.98
C ASN A 135 -4.86 -11.69 8.20
N ASP A 136 -4.44 -12.95 8.28
CA ASP A 136 -3.61 -13.44 9.39
C ASP A 136 -2.23 -12.78 9.40
N ILE A 137 -1.65 -12.57 8.21
CA ILE A 137 -0.37 -11.87 8.05
C ILE A 137 -0.53 -10.39 8.40
N CYS A 138 -1.63 -9.76 7.95
CA CYS A 138 -1.98 -8.39 8.32
C CYS A 138 -2.00 -8.20 9.84
N LEU A 139 -2.76 -9.02 10.57
CA LEU A 139 -2.87 -8.92 12.03
C LEU A 139 -1.52 -9.20 12.74
N SER A 140 -0.73 -10.15 12.23
CA SER A 140 0.61 -10.42 12.76
C SER A 140 1.54 -9.21 12.64
N ILE A 141 1.55 -8.53 11.48
CA ILE A 141 2.37 -7.34 11.26
C ILE A 141 1.86 -6.15 12.08
N MET A 142 0.54 -5.99 12.24
CA MET A 142 -0.01 -4.92 13.09
C MET A 142 0.45 -5.03 14.55
N ASN A 143 0.57 -6.25 15.10
CA ASN A 143 1.12 -6.43 16.44
C ASN A 143 2.56 -5.91 16.55
N ARG A 144 3.42 -6.24 15.56
CA ARG A 144 4.79 -5.71 15.47
C ARG A 144 4.82 -4.19 15.33
N ALA A 145 3.85 -3.60 14.61
CA ALA A 145 3.71 -2.15 14.51
C ALA A 145 3.43 -1.51 15.88
N MET A 146 2.56 -2.11 16.70
CA MET A 146 2.25 -1.60 18.03
C MET A 146 3.44 -1.63 18.99
N GLU A 147 4.34 -2.61 18.87
CA GLU A 147 5.59 -2.65 19.64
C GLU A 147 6.48 -1.45 19.33
N LYS A 148 6.52 -1.02 18.06
CA LYS A 148 7.26 0.18 17.63
C LYS A 148 6.61 1.47 18.10
N LEU A 149 5.29 1.55 18.06
CA LEU A 149 4.53 2.75 18.42
C LEU A 149 4.39 2.96 19.93
N GLN A 150 4.85 2.03 20.77
CA GLN A 150 4.57 2.03 22.22
C GLN A 150 4.89 3.37 22.90
N ASN A 151 6.04 3.96 22.57
CA ASN A 151 6.56 5.19 23.18
C ASN A 151 6.22 6.46 22.38
N SER A 152 5.55 6.33 21.24
CA SER A 152 5.14 7.47 20.40
C SER A 152 3.78 8.01 20.86
N ALA A 153 3.63 9.33 20.87
CA ALA A 153 2.41 10.03 21.24
C ALA A 153 2.34 11.42 20.58
N GLY A 154 1.16 12.06 20.61
CA GLY A 154 0.97 13.42 20.11
C GLY A 154 0.74 13.50 18.60
N VAL A 155 1.30 14.53 17.97
CA VAL A 155 1.10 14.84 16.55
C VAL A 155 2.44 14.84 15.82
N TYR A 156 2.47 14.18 14.66
CA TYR A 156 3.64 14.10 13.79
C TYR A 156 3.24 14.46 12.36
N TYR A 157 3.65 15.63 11.84
CA TYR A 157 3.26 16.10 10.50
C TYR A 157 1.75 16.00 10.24
N ASP A 158 0.95 16.51 11.18
CA ASP A 158 -0.53 16.43 11.22
C ASP A 158 -1.14 15.03 11.39
N ILE A 159 -0.31 13.98 11.53
CA ILE A 159 -0.78 12.65 11.90
C ILE A 159 -1.03 12.63 13.40
N ASN A 160 -2.26 12.37 13.80
CA ASN A 160 -2.61 12.10 15.19
C ASN A 160 -2.14 10.69 15.59
N VAL A 161 -0.98 10.60 16.24
CA VAL A 161 -0.32 9.34 16.61
C VAL A 161 -1.15 8.56 17.62
N ASP A 162 -1.83 9.25 18.55
CA ASP A 162 -2.65 8.61 19.57
C ASP A 162 -3.87 7.95 18.95
N GLU A 163 -4.54 8.62 18.01
CA GLU A 163 -5.66 8.07 17.26
C GLU A 163 -5.22 6.93 16.32
N PHE A 164 -4.05 7.07 15.68
CA PHE A 164 -3.45 6.01 14.87
C PHE A 164 -3.23 4.72 15.67
N LYS A 165 -2.64 4.84 16.87
CA LYS A 165 -2.45 3.72 17.81
C LYS A 165 -3.78 3.14 18.27
N ARG A 166 -4.77 3.99 18.57
CA ARG A 166 -6.10 3.55 19.00
C ARG A 166 -6.77 2.69 17.94
N LYS A 167 -6.83 3.16 16.68
CA LYS A 167 -7.42 2.42 15.55
C LYS A 167 -6.67 1.12 15.28
N THR A 168 -5.34 1.14 15.30
CA THR A 168 -4.51 -0.08 15.12
C THR A 168 -4.78 -1.10 16.23
N SER A 169 -4.85 -0.66 17.49
CA SER A 169 -5.18 -1.51 18.63
C SER A 169 -6.59 -2.10 18.56
N GLU A 170 -7.56 -1.34 18.06
CA GLU A 170 -8.95 -1.80 17.87
C GLU A 170 -9.05 -2.94 16.86
N ILE A 171 -8.33 -2.84 15.72
CA ILE A 171 -8.26 -3.90 14.72
C ILE A 171 -7.67 -5.17 15.33
N ILE A 172 -6.56 -5.07 16.05
CA ILE A 172 -5.91 -6.22 16.70
C ILE A 172 -6.85 -6.89 17.71
N LYS A 173 -7.50 -6.10 18.57
CA LYS A 173 -8.39 -6.63 19.63
C LYS A 173 -9.63 -7.33 19.07
N THR A 174 -10.19 -6.79 17.99
CA THR A 174 -11.44 -7.31 17.42
C THR A 174 -11.21 -8.39 16.35
N GLY A 175 -10.00 -8.45 15.78
CA GLY A 175 -9.70 -9.24 14.58
C GLY A 175 -10.41 -8.74 13.32
N LYS A 176 -11.18 -7.64 13.40
CA LYS A 176 -11.92 -7.07 12.27
C LYS A 176 -11.06 -6.01 11.61
N ILE A 177 -10.53 -6.33 10.43
CA ILE A 177 -9.70 -5.39 9.68
C ILE A 177 -10.58 -4.35 9.00
N ALA A 178 -10.34 -3.09 9.33
CA ALA A 178 -10.93 -1.93 8.67
C ALA A 178 -9.81 -0.91 8.41
N THR A 179 -9.60 -0.56 7.14
CA THR A 179 -8.67 0.51 6.77
C THR A 179 -9.19 1.86 7.27
N PHE A 180 -8.27 2.78 7.54
CA PHE A 180 -8.57 4.12 8.05
C PHE A 180 -7.66 5.17 7.43
N THR A 181 -7.97 6.45 7.67
CA THR A 181 -7.13 7.60 7.27
C THR A 181 -6.35 8.16 8.45
N ILE A 182 -5.26 8.84 8.12
CA ILE A 182 -4.31 9.51 9.02
C ILE A 182 -4.15 10.99 8.72
#